data_AF-A0A9D8KGK6-F1
#
_entry.id   AF-A0A9D8KGK6-F1
#
_cell.length_a   1.000
_cell.length_b   1.000
_cell.length_c   1.000
_cell.angle_alpha   90.00
_cell.angle_beta   90.00
_cell.angle_gamma   90.00
#
_symmetry.space_group_name_H-M   'P 1'
#
loop_
_entity.id
_entity.type
_entity.pdbx_description
1 polymer ?
#
loop_
_entity_poly.entity_id
_entity_poly.type
_entity_poly.pdbx_seq_one_letter_code
_entity_poly.pdbx_strand_id
1 'polypeptide(L)'
;LEEIVGEIEDEHDIESSGVVGNIEDGTMVIDGSISIRDLINLHGLKLSESEEYETIAGLLLSGLQSIPVGGESIIKDGYKFTVFKVKKNRIIKIKAEKL
;
A
#
# COMPACT_ATOMS: atom_id res chain seq x y z
N LEU A 1 -0.81 22.66 1.69
CA LEU A 1 -1.23 22.07 2.97
C LEU A 1 -2.22 20.99 2.62
N GLU A 2 -1.94 19.79 3.11
CA GLU A 2 -2.68 18.55 2.86
C GLU A 2 -4.14 18.70 3.27
N GLU A 3 -5.06 18.63 2.32
CA GLU A 3 -6.49 18.46 2.58
C GLU A 3 -7.01 17.34 1.67
N ILE A 4 -6.65 16.10 2.00
CA ILE A 4 -7.44 14.92 1.64
C ILE A 4 -7.40 13.98 2.84
N VAL A 5 -7.98 14.42 3.95
CA VAL A 5 -8.52 13.52 4.98
C VAL A 5 -10.02 13.80 5.03
N GLY A 6 -10.70 13.46 3.94
CA GLY A 6 -12.14 13.28 3.97
C GLY A 6 -12.39 11.88 4.54
N GLU A 7 -12.89 11.85 5.77
CA GLU A 7 -13.68 10.75 6.34
C GLU A 7 -13.14 9.34 6.07
N ILE A 8 -12.09 8.93 6.81
CA ILE A 8 -11.89 7.51 7.10
C ILE A 8 -12.50 7.24 8.47
N GLU A 9 -13.79 7.54 8.61
CA GLU A 9 -14.60 6.95 9.67
C GLU A 9 -14.91 5.51 9.25
N ASP A 10 -13.96 4.61 9.52
CA ASP A 10 -14.32 3.26 9.93
C ASP A 10 -13.17 2.71 10.77
N GLU A 11 -13.10 3.18 12.01
CA GLU A 11 -12.23 2.63 13.06
C GLU A 11 -12.71 1.23 13.52
N HIS A 12 -13.66 0.59 12.82
CA HIS A 12 -14.37 -0.57 13.34
C HIS A 12 -14.80 -1.62 12.30
N ASP A 13 -14.06 -1.87 11.23
CA ASP A 13 -14.22 -3.16 10.53
C ASP A 13 -12.91 -3.58 9.81
N ILE A 14 -12.48 -4.82 9.99
CA ILE A 14 -11.37 -5.49 9.28
C ILE A 14 -9.94 -5.26 9.84
N GLU A 15 -9.73 -5.47 11.14
CA GLU A 15 -8.38 -5.70 11.70
C GLU A 15 -7.70 -7.01 11.19
N SER A 16 -8.39 -7.84 10.42
CA SER A 16 -7.92 -9.22 10.16
C SER A 16 -7.11 -9.43 8.87
N SER A 17 -6.95 -8.43 7.98
CA SER A 17 -6.31 -8.70 6.67
C SER A 17 -5.45 -7.57 6.07
N GLY A 18 -5.20 -6.47 6.79
CA GLY A 18 -4.22 -5.45 6.40
C GLY A 18 -4.60 -4.56 5.20
N VAL A 19 -5.82 -4.67 4.67
CA VAL A 19 -6.38 -3.76 3.64
C VAL A 19 -7.54 -3.00 4.25
N VAL A 20 -7.49 -1.67 4.17
CA VAL A 20 -8.37 -0.73 4.89
C VAL A 20 -9.47 -0.19 3.96
N GLY A 21 -10.05 -1.07 3.14
CA GLY A 21 -11.18 -0.73 2.26
C GLY A 21 -10.84 -0.50 0.79
N ASN A 22 -11.83 -0.76 -0.06
CA ASN A 22 -11.84 -0.40 -1.48
C ASN A 22 -12.46 0.99 -1.60
N ILE A 23 -11.68 1.94 -2.09
CA ILE A 23 -12.21 3.22 -2.56
C ILE A 23 -12.88 2.92 -3.93
N GLU A 24 -14.01 3.55 -4.21
CA GLU A 24 -14.66 3.53 -5.52
C GLU A 24 -13.59 3.72 -6.64
N ASP A 25 -13.72 3.00 -7.76
CA ASP A 25 -12.72 2.91 -8.86
C ASP A 25 -11.55 1.90 -8.71
N GLY A 26 -11.61 0.95 -7.78
CA GLY A 26 -10.61 -0.13 -7.70
C GLY A 26 -9.27 0.32 -7.09
N THR A 27 -9.34 1.37 -6.28
CA THR A 27 -8.26 1.86 -5.44
C THR A 27 -8.37 1.23 -4.06
N MET A 28 -7.25 0.91 -3.42
CA MET A 28 -7.23 0.35 -2.07
C MET A 28 -6.14 0.98 -1.21
N VAL A 29 -6.41 1.13 0.10
CA VAL A 29 -5.38 1.52 1.08
C VAL A 29 -4.92 0.28 1.84
N ILE A 30 -3.62 0.06 1.87
CA ILE A 30 -2.98 -1.15 2.34
C ILE A 30 -2.04 -0.81 3.50
N ASP A 31 -1.99 -1.66 4.52
CA ASP A 31 -0.97 -1.60 5.56
C ASP A 31 0.41 -1.89 4.99
N GLY A 32 1.39 -1.04 5.29
CA GLY A 32 2.75 -1.21 4.76
C GLY A 32 3.40 -2.55 5.16
N SER A 33 2.95 -3.17 6.25
CA SER A 33 3.48 -4.44 6.74
C SER A 33 2.86 -5.69 6.12
N ILE A 34 1.80 -5.57 5.32
CA ILE A 34 1.20 -6.75 4.69
C ILE A 34 2.23 -7.41 3.76
N SER A 35 2.25 -8.75 3.77
CA SER A 35 3.10 -9.50 2.86
C SER A 35 2.53 -9.46 1.44
N ILE A 36 3.41 -9.55 0.44
CA ILE A 36 2.99 -9.64 -0.96
C ILE A 36 2.18 -10.93 -1.18
N ARG A 37 2.57 -12.02 -0.49
CA ARG A 37 1.85 -13.29 -0.52
C ARG A 37 0.41 -13.14 -0.03
N ASP A 38 0.17 -12.39 1.05
CA ASP A 38 -1.20 -12.16 1.56
C ASP A 38 -2.00 -11.27 0.61
N LEU A 39 -1.37 -10.28 -0.02
CA LEU A 39 -2.02 -9.49 -1.08
C LEU A 39 -2.47 -10.35 -2.25
N ILE A 40 -1.68 -11.36 -2.63
CA ILE A 40 -2.04 -12.30 -3.69
C ILE A 40 -3.16 -13.24 -3.24
N ASN A 41 -2.99 -13.89 -2.07
CA ASN A 41 -3.88 -14.97 -1.64
C ASN A 41 -5.20 -14.49 -1.05
N LEU A 42 -5.18 -13.41 -0.27
CA LEU A 42 -6.36 -12.90 0.45
C LEU A 42 -7.09 -11.82 -0.34
N HIS A 43 -6.36 -11.03 -1.12
CA HIS A 43 -6.90 -9.86 -1.82
C HIS A 43 -6.91 -10.02 -3.35
N GLY A 44 -6.34 -11.11 -3.88
CA GLY A 44 -6.40 -11.44 -5.31
C GLY A 44 -5.56 -10.53 -6.21
N LEU A 45 -4.60 -9.78 -5.64
CA LEU A 45 -3.71 -8.95 -6.46
C LEU A 45 -2.78 -9.86 -7.27
N LYS A 46 -2.55 -9.50 -8.53
CA LYS A 46 -1.65 -10.24 -9.43
C LYS A 46 -0.25 -9.64 -9.36
N LEU A 47 0.44 -9.82 -8.23
CA LEU A 47 1.80 -9.32 -8.01
C LEU A 47 2.82 -10.44 -8.21
N SER A 48 4.01 -10.06 -8.65
CA SER A 48 5.16 -10.98 -8.71
C SER A 48 5.85 -11.06 -7.34
N GLU A 49 6.11 -12.27 -6.84
CA GLU A 49 6.96 -12.47 -5.65
C GLU A 49 8.44 -12.16 -5.98
N SER A 50 9.20 -11.73 -4.97
CA SER A 50 10.66 -11.48 -5.07
C SER A 50 11.36 -11.90 -3.80
N GLU A 51 12.62 -12.33 -3.90
CA GLU A 51 13.49 -12.60 -2.75
C GLU A 51 14.05 -11.31 -2.10
N GLU A 52 13.98 -10.17 -2.80
CA GLU A 52 14.50 -8.89 -2.32
C GLU A 52 13.59 -8.19 -1.30
N TYR A 53 12.30 -8.54 -1.30
CA TYR A 53 11.30 -7.91 -0.45
C TYR A 53 10.14 -8.85 -0.16
N GLU A 54 9.67 -8.84 1.08
CA GLU A 54 8.56 -9.70 1.53
C GLU A 54 7.23 -8.94 1.66
N THR A 55 7.31 -7.64 1.95
CA THR A 55 6.16 -6.77 2.22
C THR A 55 5.98 -5.72 1.15
N ILE A 56 4.78 -5.15 1.07
CA ILE A 56 4.50 -4.07 0.13
C ILE A 56 5.33 -2.81 0.42
N ALA A 57 5.61 -2.47 1.68
CA ALA A 57 6.53 -1.39 2.01
C ALA A 57 7.97 -1.70 1.55
N GLY A 58 8.40 -2.96 1.68
CA GLY A 58 9.70 -3.41 1.16
C GLY A 58 9.81 -3.25 -0.36
N LEU A 59 8.74 -3.61 -1.10
CA LEU A 59 8.66 -3.40 -2.54
C LEU A 59 8.79 -1.91 -2.92
N LEU A 60 8.12 -1.00 -2.21
CA LEU A 60 8.25 0.44 -2.46
C LEU A 60 9.66 0.94 -2.14
N LEU A 61 10.23 0.55 -1.00
CA LEU A 61 11.58 0.98 -0.61
C LEU A 61 12.65 0.49 -1.59
N SER A 62 12.53 -0.76 -2.05
CA SER A 62 13.40 -1.35 -3.07
C SER A 62 13.33 -0.57 -4.39
N GLY A 63 12.13 -0.17 -4.81
CA GLY A 63 11.94 0.60 -6.05
C GLY A 63 12.33 2.08 -5.95
N LEU A 64 12.12 2.72 -4.80
CA LEU A 64 12.40 4.14 -4.61
C LEU A 64 13.89 4.42 -4.31
N GLN A 65 14.59 3.48 -3.67
CA GLN A 65 16.01 3.60 -3.27
C GLN A 65 16.33 4.88 -2.48
N SER A 66 15.34 5.41 -1.76
CA SER A 66 15.41 6.67 -1.02
C SER A 66 14.70 6.55 0.34
N ILE A 67 14.86 7.58 1.18
CA ILE A 67 14.07 7.71 2.41
C ILE A 67 12.62 7.99 1.97
N PRO A 68 11.63 7.21 2.46
CA PRO A 68 10.27 7.30 1.97
C PRO A 68 9.63 8.65 2.31
N VAL A 69 9.10 9.31 1.30
CA VAL A 69 8.33 10.55 1.42
C VAL A 69 6.89 10.30 0.93
N GLY A 70 5.93 10.94 1.60
CA GLY A 70 4.52 10.88 1.19
C GLY A 70 4.32 11.36 -0.25
N GLY A 71 3.50 10.64 -1.00
CA GLY A 71 3.19 10.95 -2.40
C GLY A 71 4.15 10.33 -3.43
N GLU A 72 5.30 9.78 -3.04
CA GLU A 72 6.15 9.01 -3.95
C GLU A 72 5.44 7.73 -4.41
N SER A 73 5.70 7.29 -5.64
CA SER A 73 5.03 6.12 -6.19
C SER A 73 5.90 5.31 -7.14
N ILE A 74 5.62 4.01 -7.24
CA ILE A 74 6.19 3.13 -8.25
C ILE A 74 5.07 2.39 -8.98
N ILE A 75 5.36 1.91 -10.20
CA ILE A 75 4.45 1.08 -10.98
C ILE A 75 5.04 -0.33 -11.07
N LYS A 76 4.23 -1.33 -10.71
CA LYS A 76 4.62 -2.74 -10.75
C LYS A 76 3.39 -3.61 -10.99
N ASP A 77 3.52 -4.60 -11.88
CA ASP A 77 2.49 -5.62 -12.14
C ASP A 77 1.09 -5.04 -12.49
N GLY A 78 1.05 -3.89 -13.17
CA GLY A 78 -0.21 -3.22 -13.53
C GLY A 78 -0.88 -2.44 -12.40
N TYR A 79 -0.17 -2.21 -11.30
CA TYR A 79 -0.62 -1.36 -10.19
C TYR A 79 0.34 -0.19 -10.00
N LYS A 80 -0.20 0.97 -9.67
CA LYS A 80 0.54 2.09 -9.11
C LYS A 80 0.44 2.03 -7.59
N PHE A 81 1.58 1.95 -6.93
CA PHE A 81 1.68 1.98 -5.47
C PHE A 81 2.23 3.32 -5.02
N THR A 82 1.47 4.06 -4.25
CA THR A 82 1.81 5.39 -3.75
C THR A 82 1.99 5.37 -2.24
N VAL A 83 3.07 5.95 -1.73
CA VAL A 83 3.28 6.17 -0.30
C VAL A 83 2.18 7.08 0.23
N PHE A 84 1.21 6.50 0.95
CA PHE A 84 0.07 7.24 1.47
C PHE A 84 0.37 7.88 2.82
N LYS A 85 1.07 7.16 3.71
CA LYS A 85 1.45 7.67 5.03
C LYS A 85 2.77 7.10 5.51
N VAL A 86 3.63 7.97 6.04
CA VAL A 86 4.92 7.64 6.65
C VAL A 86 4.90 8.01 8.14
N LYS A 87 5.48 7.17 9.00
CA LYS A 87 5.68 7.45 10.42
C LYS A 87 7.09 7.04 10.82
N LYS A 88 7.89 7.97 11.37
CA LYS A 88 9.27 7.72 11.80
C LYS A 88 10.09 6.98 10.72
N ASN A 89 10.05 7.48 9.49
CA ASN A 89 10.75 6.95 8.31
C ASN A 89 10.29 5.56 7.84
N ARG A 90 9.16 5.06 8.36
CA ARG A 90 8.54 3.81 7.91
C ARG A 90 7.26 4.12 7.15
N ILE A 91 7.10 3.52 5.97
CA ILE A 91 5.82 3.52 5.24
C ILE A 91 4.83 2.69 6.05
N ILE A 92 3.73 3.31 6.48
CA ILE A 92 2.69 2.65 7.28
C ILE A 92 1.41 2.40 6.51
N LYS A 93 1.08 3.25 5.53
CA LYS A 93 -0.04 3.04 4.61
C LYS A 93 0.40 3.31 3.18
N ILE A 94 -0.14 2.52 2.25
CA ILE A 94 0.15 2.57 0.82
C ILE A 94 -1.18 2.61 0.08
N LYS A 95 -1.31 3.49 -0.90
CA LYS A 95 -2.44 3.49 -1.83
C LYS A 95 -2.04 2.65 -3.04
N ALA A 96 -2.84 1.65 -3.40
CA ALA A 96 -2.67 0.88 -4.62
C ALA A 96 -3.82 1.19 -5.59
N GLU A 97 -3.48 1.46 -6.84
CA GLU A 97 -4.41 1.84 -7.91
C GLU A 97 -4.15 0.92 -9.11
N LYS A 98 -5.18 0.24 -9.60
CA LYS A 98 -5.05 -0.59 -10.80
C LYS A 98 -5.00 0.30 -12.05
N LEU A 99 -4.08 0.00 -12.97
CA LEU A 99 -3.91 0.68 -14.26
C LEU A 99 -4.70 -0.01 -15.39
#